data_AF-A0A3A9AGR6-F1
#
_entry.id   AF-A0A3A9AGR6-F1
#
_cell.length_a   1.000
_cell.length_b   1.000
_cell.length_c   1.000
_cell.angle_alpha   90.00
_cell.angle_beta   90.00
_cell.angle_gamma   90.00
#
_symmetry.space_group_name_H-M   'P 1'
#
loop_
_entity.id
_entity.type
_entity.pdbx_description
1 polymer ?
#
loop_
_entity_poly.entity_id
_entity_poly.type
_entity_poly.pdbx_seq_one_letter_code
_entity_poly.pdbx_strand_id
1 'polypeptide(L)'
;MRKKNGVRGTRIVRKNRMSIMLLCLSMMFIWGCGDKNSRENERQELAEELPVEMDYGEQNIEDIDEGMTGTEESDQAEEEAEKIQEDTSVKELSEEMLQKIRVARTRHYYADILSGLLWAGELPDMQVEVQDDFYDTVRDNSFAVTDIDNDGREELIISYSTASMAGMFEVVYDYDPGRNQLKQQMCMYPALYFYDNGVIKAEASHNHSKGELWPFALYQYQKDSDTYEMTAYVDTWDKKLTDSWGDQSFPEELDVDGDGVLYNIQMGDSPTSDYADYQYNQSDYDAFYQSLMQSTYDIGTTADEIQIDFKPLTYESFQDYTSDYLKLMHEAGQREVDASQTDIGFLFLEEGRTLVEVEQFLTDKYGVVIESQDEYNDIAIGLYENRMVFDFVNLDGGDLTYLDEKVEDITVFGVYPGMSVDNAWERLTAYGFYANPDGEVENSLITGVGMGNRSICFEEEDNKIKNIMVRPYCKYTG
;
A
#
# COMPACT_ATOMS: atom_id res chain seq x y z
N MET A 1 -33.76 52.35 -15.89
CA MET A 1 -34.03 50.96 -15.48
C MET A 1 -33.28 50.01 -16.42
N ARG A 2 -32.48 49.12 -15.82
CA ARG A 2 -31.71 47.99 -16.39
C ARG A 2 -30.78 48.28 -17.60
N LYS A 3 -29.47 48.27 -17.32
CA LYS A 3 -28.45 47.76 -18.23
C LYS A 3 -27.50 46.82 -17.46
N LYS A 4 -27.44 45.57 -17.91
CA LYS A 4 -26.40 44.60 -17.57
C LYS A 4 -25.09 45.10 -18.18
N ASN A 5 -24.00 45.08 -17.41
CA ASN A 5 -22.64 45.04 -17.94
C ASN A 5 -21.88 43.94 -17.20
N GLY A 6 -21.23 43.07 -17.98
CA GLY A 6 -20.59 41.85 -17.52
C GLY A 6 -19.21 42.08 -16.90
N VAL A 7 -18.81 41.12 -16.09
CA VAL A 7 -17.44 40.93 -15.61
C VAL A 7 -16.87 39.71 -16.33
N ARG A 8 -15.68 39.89 -16.90
CA ARG A 8 -14.87 38.90 -17.62
C ARG A 8 -14.53 37.73 -16.69
N GLY A 9 -14.89 36.52 -17.09
CA GLY A 9 -14.28 35.30 -16.57
C GLY A 9 -12.87 35.15 -17.11
N THR A 10 -11.90 35.04 -16.23
CA THR A 10 -10.56 34.53 -16.53
C THR A 10 -10.64 33.02 -16.73
N ARG A 11 -10.29 32.58 -17.93
CA ARG A 11 -10.12 31.17 -18.31
C ARG A 11 -9.05 30.54 -17.43
N ILE A 12 -9.42 29.57 -16.60
CA ILE A 12 -8.48 28.57 -16.09
C ILE A 12 -8.13 27.67 -17.28
N VAL A 13 -6.86 27.69 -17.67
CA VAL A 13 -6.29 26.74 -18.63
C VAL A 13 -6.11 25.42 -17.89
N ARG A 14 -7.09 24.51 -18.01
CA ARG A 14 -6.88 23.09 -17.69
C ARG A 14 -5.80 22.59 -18.67
N LYS A 15 -4.62 22.29 -18.15
CA LYS A 15 -3.66 21.44 -18.87
C LYS A 15 -4.37 20.11 -19.11
N ASN A 16 -4.62 19.78 -20.37
CA ASN A 16 -5.02 18.44 -20.78
C ASN A 16 -3.92 17.46 -20.35
N ARG A 17 -4.08 16.84 -19.18
CA ARG A 17 -3.42 15.58 -18.91
C ARG A 17 -4.15 14.55 -19.75
N MET A 18 -3.43 14.03 -20.73
CA MET A 18 -3.88 12.99 -21.62
C MET A 18 -4.18 11.76 -20.75
N SER A 19 -5.47 11.47 -20.54
CA SER A 19 -5.94 10.28 -19.84
C SER A 19 -5.44 9.05 -20.58
N ILE A 20 -4.47 8.34 -19.99
CA ILE A 20 -4.15 6.98 -20.38
C ILE A 20 -4.91 6.09 -19.41
N MET A 21 -6.11 5.70 -19.83
CA MET A 21 -6.88 4.65 -19.19
C MET A 21 -6.16 3.35 -19.51
N LEU A 22 -5.38 2.80 -18.57
CA LEU A 22 -4.95 1.41 -18.67
C LEU A 22 -6.20 0.57 -18.42
N LEU A 23 -6.90 0.22 -19.49
CA LEU A 23 -7.79 -0.94 -19.47
C LEU A 23 -6.89 -2.13 -19.13
N CYS A 24 -7.16 -2.80 -18.01
CA CYS A 24 -6.76 -4.18 -17.83
C CYS A 24 -7.33 -4.94 -19.03
N LEU A 25 -6.51 -5.13 -20.05
CA LEU A 25 -6.80 -5.99 -21.19
C LEU A 25 -6.92 -7.40 -20.61
N SER A 26 -8.11 -7.75 -20.14
CA SER A 26 -8.61 -9.10 -20.36
C SER A 26 -8.36 -9.36 -21.85
N MET A 27 -7.46 -10.28 -22.16
CA MET A 27 -7.19 -10.65 -23.54
C MET A 27 -8.47 -11.20 -24.15
N MET A 28 -9.27 -10.32 -24.74
CA MET A 28 -10.33 -10.69 -25.66
C MET A 28 -9.66 -11.15 -26.94
N PHE A 29 -9.39 -12.45 -27.02
CA PHE A 29 -8.95 -13.06 -28.27
C PHE A 29 -10.15 -13.22 -29.21
N ILE A 30 -10.33 -12.24 -30.10
CA ILE A 30 -11.16 -12.39 -31.28
C ILE A 30 -10.24 -12.77 -32.44
N TRP A 31 -10.24 -14.03 -32.85
CA TRP A 31 -9.57 -14.45 -34.09
C TRP A 31 -10.58 -14.60 -35.22
N GLY A 32 -10.40 -13.78 -36.25
CA GLY A 32 -10.94 -13.98 -37.58
C GLY A 32 -9.85 -14.57 -38.48
N CYS A 33 -10.15 -15.71 -39.10
CA CYS A 33 -9.32 -16.35 -40.13
C CYS A 33 -9.02 -15.41 -41.30
N GLY A 34 -7.76 -15.34 -41.74
CA GLY A 34 -7.37 -14.52 -42.89
C GLY A 34 -5.94 -14.68 -43.37
N ASP A 35 -5.67 -15.83 -43.99
CA ASP A 35 -4.71 -16.14 -45.07
C ASP A 35 -3.22 -15.71 -45.02
N LYS A 36 -2.38 -16.66 -45.47
CA LYS A 36 -0.92 -16.59 -45.53
C LYS A 36 -0.47 -15.71 -46.70
N ASN A 37 0.27 -14.63 -46.43
CA ASN A 37 1.50 -14.26 -47.15
C ASN A 37 2.18 -12.99 -46.58
N SER A 38 3.49 -12.90 -46.84
CA SER A 38 4.43 -11.80 -46.58
C SER A 38 4.87 -11.54 -45.13
N ARG A 39 5.80 -12.39 -44.66
CA ARG A 39 6.94 -11.92 -43.86
C ARG A 39 7.98 -11.34 -44.83
N GLU A 40 8.30 -10.06 -44.67
CA GLU A 40 9.60 -9.40 -44.91
C GLU A 40 9.35 -7.91 -45.19
N ASN A 41 10.15 -7.07 -44.53
CA ASN A 41 10.14 -5.60 -44.54
C ASN A 41 9.12 -4.93 -43.61
N GLU A 42 9.55 -4.65 -42.38
CA GLU A 42 9.46 -3.31 -41.75
C GLU A 42 10.19 -3.37 -40.39
N ARG A 43 11.53 -3.38 -40.45
CA ARG A 43 12.41 -3.01 -39.33
C ARG A 43 13.31 -1.90 -39.84
N GLN A 44 12.79 -0.68 -39.85
CA GLN A 44 13.58 0.54 -39.87
C GLN A 44 12.67 1.72 -39.52
N GLU A 45 13.21 2.64 -38.71
CA GLU A 45 12.65 3.92 -38.26
C GLU A 45 11.85 3.94 -36.95
N LEU A 46 12.58 4.01 -35.83
CA LEU A 46 12.43 5.07 -34.82
C LEU A 46 13.60 4.95 -33.83
N ALA A 47 14.64 5.74 -34.09
CA ALA A 47 15.78 5.99 -33.21
C ALA A 47 15.77 7.48 -32.82
N GLU A 48 16.36 7.80 -31.65
CA GLU A 48 16.44 9.10 -30.93
C GLU A 48 15.31 9.29 -29.89
N GLU A 49 15.52 9.49 -28.58
CA GLU A 49 16.71 9.86 -27.77
C GLU A 49 16.62 9.30 -26.33
N LEU A 50 17.74 8.83 -25.76
CA LEU A 50 17.97 8.67 -24.31
C LEU A 50 19.45 9.03 -23.99
N PRO A 51 19.75 9.85 -22.98
CA PRO A 51 21.14 10.21 -22.66
C PRO A 51 21.79 9.28 -21.61
N VAL A 52 22.85 8.60 -22.07
CA VAL A 52 24.22 8.43 -21.51
C VAL A 52 24.41 8.21 -19.99
N GLU A 53 24.84 6.98 -19.66
CA GLU A 53 25.52 6.59 -18.41
C GLU A 53 26.95 7.14 -18.33
N MET A 54 27.40 7.52 -17.12
CA MET A 54 28.80 7.84 -16.83
C MET A 54 29.43 6.83 -15.85
N ASP A 55 30.48 6.20 -16.35
CA ASP A 55 31.48 5.34 -15.74
C ASP A 55 32.39 6.10 -14.74
N TYR A 56 32.73 5.48 -13.61
CA TYR A 56 33.80 5.92 -12.72
C TYR A 56 34.75 4.76 -12.43
N GLY A 57 35.94 4.86 -13.03
CA GLY A 57 37.06 3.95 -12.82
C GLY A 57 37.82 4.17 -11.50
N GLU A 58 38.39 3.07 -11.01
CA GLU A 58 39.36 2.98 -9.92
C GLU A 58 40.63 3.81 -10.18
N GLN A 59 41.17 4.46 -9.13
CA GLN A 59 42.62 4.54 -8.91
C GLN A 59 43.01 4.55 -7.42
N ASN A 60 44.08 3.79 -7.16
CA ASN A 60 44.78 3.48 -5.91
C ASN A 60 45.37 4.68 -5.15
N ILE A 61 45.47 4.54 -3.81
CA ILE A 61 46.57 5.12 -3.02
C ILE A 61 46.99 4.12 -1.92
N GLU A 62 48.22 3.60 -2.01
CA GLU A 62 49.01 3.06 -0.89
C GLU A 62 49.96 4.17 -0.41
N ASP A 63 50.07 4.41 0.90
CA ASP A 63 51.32 4.31 1.68
C ASP A 63 51.18 4.88 3.11
N ILE A 64 51.85 4.18 4.04
CA ILE A 64 51.95 4.38 5.49
C ILE A 64 53.19 5.27 5.80
N ASP A 65 53.17 6.12 6.86
CA ASP A 65 54.03 5.99 8.06
C ASP A 65 54.05 7.20 9.04
N GLU A 66 54.35 6.84 10.29
CA GLU A 66 54.44 7.42 11.64
C GLU A 66 54.86 8.89 11.94
N GLY A 67 54.40 9.37 13.11
CA GLY A 67 54.98 10.49 13.86
C GLY A 67 54.26 10.81 15.18
N MET A 68 54.64 10.14 16.28
CA MET A 68 54.12 10.26 17.65
C MET A 68 54.83 11.37 18.46
N THR A 69 54.11 12.23 19.22
CA THR A 69 54.55 12.79 20.53
C THR A 69 53.45 13.58 21.29
N GLY A 70 53.30 13.30 22.60
CA GLY A 70 52.58 14.08 23.66
C GLY A 70 51.07 13.85 23.72
N THR A 71 50.42 13.11 24.64
CA THR A 71 50.56 12.88 26.11
C THR A 71 50.54 14.16 26.95
N GLU A 72 49.34 14.74 27.09
CA GLU A 72 48.76 15.36 28.32
C GLU A 72 47.40 16.06 28.03
N GLU A 73 46.94 16.14 26.77
CA GLU A 73 45.58 16.61 26.39
C GLU A 73 44.54 15.48 26.19
N SER A 74 44.92 14.20 26.30
CA SER A 74 44.01 13.07 26.04
C SER A 74 43.04 12.78 27.17
N ASP A 75 43.42 13.03 28.42
CA ASP A 75 42.63 12.55 29.56
C ASP A 75 41.41 13.44 29.86
N GLN A 76 41.45 14.72 29.45
CA GLN A 76 40.27 15.60 29.47
C GLN A 76 39.39 15.43 28.23
N ALA A 77 39.96 15.07 27.08
CA ALA A 77 39.22 14.76 25.87
C ALA A 77 38.51 13.40 25.95
N GLU A 78 39.07 12.43 26.69
CA GLU A 78 38.42 11.14 26.97
C GLU A 78 37.34 11.25 28.05
N GLU A 79 37.49 12.09 29.10
CA GLU A 79 36.40 12.36 30.06
C GLU A 79 35.27 13.22 29.46
N GLU A 80 35.56 14.14 28.52
CA GLU A 80 34.52 14.85 27.75
C GLU A 80 33.91 13.97 26.65
N ALA A 81 34.67 13.06 26.02
CA ALA A 81 34.14 12.11 25.05
C ALA A 81 33.31 10.98 25.70
N GLU A 82 33.65 10.51 26.90
CA GLU A 82 32.81 9.60 27.69
C GLU A 82 31.53 10.30 28.18
N LYS A 83 31.58 11.60 28.54
CA LYS A 83 30.37 12.38 28.85
C LYS A 83 29.52 12.73 27.62
N ILE A 84 30.12 12.88 26.44
CA ILE A 84 29.40 13.10 25.17
C ILE A 84 28.81 11.77 24.64
N GLN A 85 29.42 10.62 24.96
CA GLN A 85 28.82 9.31 24.70
C GLN A 85 27.72 8.92 25.69
N GLU A 86 27.69 9.47 26.90
CA GLU A 86 26.63 9.19 27.87
C GLU A 86 25.32 9.98 27.60
N ASP A 87 25.37 11.06 26.80
CA ASP A 87 24.20 11.91 26.50
C ASP A 87 23.61 11.75 25.08
N THR A 88 24.16 10.82 24.28
CA THR A 88 23.57 10.40 23.00
C THR A 88 23.44 8.88 22.92
N SER A 89 22.94 8.24 23.99
CA SER A 89 22.45 6.87 23.82
C SER A 89 21.10 6.93 23.10
N VAL A 90 21.11 6.97 21.77
CA VAL A 90 19.96 6.50 21.00
C VAL A 90 19.74 5.08 21.48
N LYS A 91 18.69 4.83 22.27
CA LYS A 91 18.37 3.48 22.71
C LYS A 91 17.96 2.71 21.47
N GLU A 92 18.91 1.97 20.90
CA GLU A 92 18.65 1.12 19.75
C GLU A 92 17.40 0.26 20.03
N LEU A 93 16.45 0.30 19.11
CA LEU A 93 15.24 -0.50 19.20
C LEU A 93 15.64 -1.98 19.19
N SER A 94 15.12 -2.75 20.14
CA SER A 94 15.30 -4.20 20.16
C SER A 94 14.79 -4.81 18.85
N GLU A 95 15.43 -5.88 18.37
CA GLU A 95 15.01 -6.59 17.15
C GLU A 95 13.53 -7.02 17.18
N GLU A 96 13.03 -7.39 18.37
CA GLU A 96 11.61 -7.72 18.56
C GLU A 96 10.69 -6.53 18.25
N MET A 97 11.05 -5.32 18.69
CA MET A 97 10.28 -4.11 18.43
C MET A 97 10.38 -3.69 16.97
N LEU A 98 11.57 -3.79 16.38
CA LEU A 98 11.75 -3.55 14.94
C LEU A 98 10.88 -4.49 14.10
N GLN A 99 10.79 -5.77 14.48
CA GLN A 99 9.93 -6.72 13.79
C GLN A 99 8.44 -6.37 13.95
N LYS A 100 7.99 -6.01 15.16
CA LYS A 100 6.61 -5.54 15.39
C LYS A 100 6.28 -4.31 14.56
N ILE A 101 7.18 -3.33 14.52
CA ILE A 101 7.04 -2.12 13.71
C ILE A 101 6.97 -2.47 12.22
N ARG A 102 7.83 -3.37 11.71
CA ARG A 102 7.79 -3.81 10.31
C ARG A 102 6.43 -4.41 9.93
N VAL A 103 5.92 -5.35 10.73
CA VAL A 103 4.60 -5.99 10.50
C VAL A 103 3.48 -4.95 10.55
N ALA A 104 3.47 -4.09 11.58
CA ALA A 104 2.45 -3.06 11.72
C ALA A 104 2.50 -2.04 10.58
N ARG A 105 3.71 -1.66 10.13
CA ARG A 105 3.91 -0.76 9.00
C ARG A 105 3.35 -1.33 7.70
N THR A 106 3.52 -2.63 7.46
CA THR A 106 2.92 -3.30 6.30
C THR A 106 1.40 -3.17 6.31
N ARG A 107 0.74 -3.50 7.42
CA ARG A 107 -0.71 -3.36 7.54
C ARG A 107 -1.18 -1.92 7.50
N HIS A 108 -0.43 -0.98 8.05
CA HIS A 108 -0.70 0.45 7.95
C HIS A 108 -0.65 0.93 6.49
N TYR A 109 0.34 0.48 5.70
CA TYR A 109 0.39 0.76 4.27
C TYR A 109 -0.82 0.16 3.53
N TYR A 110 -1.27 -1.04 3.91
CA TYR A 110 -2.49 -1.64 3.38
C TYR A 110 -3.75 -0.86 3.74
N ALA A 111 -3.83 -0.28 4.95
CA ALA A 111 -4.94 0.59 5.34
C ALA A 111 -5.01 1.86 4.47
N ASP A 112 -3.86 2.39 4.03
CA ASP A 112 -3.81 3.49 3.07
C ASP A 112 -4.39 3.10 1.71
N ILE A 113 -4.02 1.93 1.19
CA ILE A 113 -4.58 1.37 -0.07
C ILE A 113 -6.09 1.17 0.05
N LEU A 114 -6.54 0.51 1.13
CA LEU A 114 -7.96 0.22 1.36
C LEU A 114 -8.79 1.50 1.52
N SER A 115 -8.21 2.55 2.14
CA SER A 115 -8.84 3.86 2.23
C SER A 115 -8.97 4.53 0.85
N GLY A 116 -7.94 4.44 0.01
CA GLY A 116 -7.99 4.94 -1.36
C GLY A 116 -9.10 4.29 -2.18
N LEU A 117 -9.23 2.96 -2.07
CA LEU A 117 -10.31 2.24 -2.73
C LEU A 117 -11.68 2.65 -2.16
N LEU A 118 -11.84 2.63 -0.83
CA LEU A 118 -13.13 2.88 -0.18
C LEU A 118 -13.69 4.29 -0.44
N TRP A 119 -12.83 5.31 -0.47
CA TRP A 119 -13.24 6.71 -0.51
C TRP A 119 -13.04 7.40 -1.86
N ALA A 120 -12.13 6.90 -2.69
CA ALA A 120 -11.82 7.51 -3.98
C ALA A 120 -11.97 6.57 -5.18
N GLY A 121 -12.15 5.26 -4.98
CA GLY A 121 -12.12 4.29 -6.08
C GLY A 121 -10.73 4.21 -6.72
N GLU A 122 -9.68 4.38 -5.93
CA GLU A 122 -8.30 4.42 -6.40
C GLU A 122 -7.48 3.28 -5.78
N LEU A 123 -6.73 2.57 -6.62
CA LEU A 123 -5.65 1.67 -6.21
C LEU A 123 -4.30 2.26 -6.65
N PRO A 124 -3.17 1.79 -6.09
CA PRO A 124 -1.85 2.37 -6.37
C PRO A 124 -1.46 2.43 -7.85
N ASP A 125 -1.88 1.44 -8.63
CA ASP A 125 -1.49 1.24 -10.03
C ASP A 125 -2.67 1.24 -11.02
N MET A 126 -3.91 1.32 -10.54
CA MET A 126 -5.09 1.37 -11.40
C MET A 126 -6.24 2.21 -10.80
N GLN A 127 -7.05 2.78 -11.69
CA GLN A 127 -8.37 3.29 -11.33
C GLN A 127 -9.39 2.16 -11.48
N VAL A 128 -10.30 2.04 -10.52
CA VAL A 128 -11.36 1.02 -10.62
C VAL A 128 -12.53 1.56 -11.43
N GLU A 129 -13.36 0.65 -11.95
CA GLU A 129 -14.63 1.03 -12.53
C GLU A 129 -15.56 1.54 -11.42
N VAL A 130 -15.89 2.83 -11.48
CA VAL A 130 -16.80 3.52 -10.56
C VAL A 130 -18.16 3.67 -11.24
N GLN A 131 -19.16 2.94 -10.73
CA GLN A 131 -20.56 3.05 -11.16
C GLN A 131 -21.29 4.15 -10.37
N ASP A 132 -22.49 4.53 -10.82
CA ASP A 132 -23.29 5.60 -10.20
C ASP A 132 -23.63 5.30 -8.72
N ASP A 133 -23.69 4.02 -8.34
CA ASP A 133 -23.95 3.51 -7.00
C ASP A 133 -22.68 3.07 -6.24
N PHE A 134 -21.49 3.49 -6.71
CA PHE A 134 -20.21 3.05 -6.15
C PHE A 134 -20.12 3.16 -4.62
N TYR A 135 -20.54 4.29 -4.04
CA TYR A 135 -20.46 4.47 -2.58
C TYR A 135 -21.45 3.59 -1.81
N ASP A 136 -22.48 3.06 -2.48
CA ASP A 136 -23.42 2.11 -1.90
C ASP A 136 -22.88 0.68 -2.03
N THR A 137 -22.15 0.36 -3.10
CA THR A 137 -21.73 -1.01 -3.43
C THR A 137 -20.28 -1.34 -3.07
N VAL A 138 -19.37 -0.36 -2.97
CA VAL A 138 -17.94 -0.61 -2.72
C VAL A 138 -17.70 -1.46 -1.46
N ARG A 139 -18.57 -1.34 -0.45
CA ARG A 139 -18.50 -2.09 0.81
C ARG A 139 -18.91 -3.56 0.69
N ASP A 140 -19.53 -3.95 -0.42
CA ASP A 140 -19.87 -5.35 -0.72
C ASP A 140 -18.68 -6.14 -1.27
N ASN A 141 -17.57 -5.46 -1.59
CA ASN A 141 -16.29 -6.11 -1.90
C ASN A 141 -15.59 -6.60 -0.64
N SER A 142 -14.50 -7.35 -0.81
CA SER A 142 -13.77 -7.93 0.31
C SER A 142 -12.26 -7.83 0.15
N PHE A 143 -11.55 -7.97 1.26
CA PHE A 143 -10.10 -8.04 1.27
C PHE A 143 -9.62 -9.04 2.33
N ALA A 144 -8.38 -9.48 2.21
CA ALA A 144 -7.70 -10.29 3.21
C ALA A 144 -6.24 -9.81 3.36
N VAL A 145 -5.64 -10.11 4.51
CA VAL A 145 -4.21 -9.90 4.75
C VAL A 145 -3.65 -11.20 5.29
N THR A 146 -2.82 -11.88 4.50
CA THR A 146 -2.26 -13.20 4.86
C THR A 146 -1.08 -13.52 3.97
N ASP A 147 -0.12 -14.27 4.51
CA ASP A 147 1.00 -14.85 3.76
C ASP A 147 0.48 -16.00 2.87
N ILE A 148 0.55 -15.84 1.54
CA ILE A 148 0.10 -16.82 0.54
C ILE A 148 1.25 -17.49 -0.21
N ASP A 149 2.45 -16.92 -0.22
CA ASP A 149 3.63 -17.46 -0.91
C ASP A 149 4.68 -18.08 0.03
N ASN A 150 4.42 -18.01 1.34
CA ASN A 150 5.24 -18.54 2.44
C ASN A 150 6.64 -17.93 2.48
N ASP A 151 6.75 -16.65 2.11
CA ASP A 151 7.99 -15.88 2.23
C ASP A 151 8.16 -15.18 3.59
N GLY A 152 7.12 -15.25 4.44
CA GLY A 152 7.10 -14.68 5.79
C GLY A 152 6.62 -13.23 5.85
N ARG A 153 6.19 -12.64 4.73
CA ARG A 153 5.42 -11.38 4.70
C ARG A 153 3.95 -11.68 4.45
N GLU A 154 3.10 -10.73 4.81
CA GLU A 154 1.66 -10.85 4.56
C GLU A 154 1.32 -10.06 3.31
N GLU A 155 0.57 -10.67 2.40
CA GLU A 155 0.06 -10.00 1.20
C GLU A 155 -1.31 -9.38 1.48
N LEU A 156 -1.60 -8.26 0.82
CA LEU A 156 -2.94 -7.70 0.71
C LEU A 156 -3.64 -8.28 -0.51
N ILE A 157 -4.74 -8.98 -0.28
CA ILE A 157 -5.63 -9.50 -1.32
C ILE A 157 -6.89 -8.64 -1.34
N ILE A 158 -7.26 -8.09 -2.49
CA ILE A 158 -8.53 -7.34 -2.65
C ILE A 158 -9.34 -8.03 -3.74
N SER A 159 -10.55 -8.47 -3.40
CA SER A 159 -11.52 -9.02 -4.34
C SER A 159 -12.61 -7.98 -4.64
N TYR A 160 -12.55 -7.42 -5.85
CA TYR A 160 -13.42 -6.37 -6.35
C TYR A 160 -14.42 -6.95 -7.36
N SER A 161 -15.65 -7.22 -6.90
CA SER A 161 -16.72 -7.91 -7.63
C SER A 161 -17.93 -7.03 -7.95
N THR A 162 -17.97 -5.76 -7.53
CA THR A 162 -19.14 -4.89 -7.72
C THR A 162 -19.15 -4.11 -9.03
N ALA A 163 -18.10 -4.25 -9.84
CA ALA A 163 -18.01 -3.67 -11.18
C ALA A 163 -18.69 -4.52 -12.27
N SER A 164 -18.69 -4.03 -13.51
CA SER A 164 -18.96 -4.88 -14.67
C SER A 164 -18.01 -6.08 -14.70
N MET A 165 -18.40 -7.18 -15.34
CA MET A 165 -17.55 -8.38 -15.42
C MET A 165 -16.15 -8.12 -16.01
N ALA A 166 -15.99 -7.09 -16.85
CA ALA A 166 -14.69 -6.68 -17.37
C ALA A 166 -13.88 -5.82 -16.37
N GLY A 167 -14.55 -5.16 -15.43
CA GLY A 167 -13.94 -4.38 -14.35
C GLY A 167 -13.78 -5.15 -13.02
N MET A 168 -14.28 -6.39 -12.94
CA MET A 168 -14.07 -7.26 -11.79
C MET A 168 -12.62 -7.77 -11.76
N PHE A 169 -12.00 -7.77 -10.58
CA PHE A 169 -10.66 -8.32 -10.39
C PHE A 169 -10.46 -8.82 -8.95
N GLU A 170 -9.46 -9.67 -8.78
CA GLU A 170 -8.79 -9.95 -7.52
C GLU A 170 -7.29 -9.65 -7.69
N VAL A 171 -6.77 -8.79 -6.81
CA VAL A 171 -5.39 -8.29 -6.86
C VAL A 171 -4.65 -8.68 -5.59
N VAL A 172 -3.38 -9.04 -5.74
CA VAL A 172 -2.45 -9.38 -4.66
C VAL A 172 -1.31 -8.38 -4.67
N TYR A 173 -1.11 -7.72 -3.53
CA TYR A 173 0.02 -6.83 -3.28
C TYR A 173 0.90 -7.36 -2.15
N ASP A 174 2.22 -7.29 -2.34
CA ASP A 174 3.22 -7.40 -1.26
C ASP A 174 3.87 -6.05 -1.03
N TYR A 175 4.04 -5.65 0.24
CA TYR A 175 4.76 -4.45 0.62
C TYR A 175 5.98 -4.79 1.47
N ASP A 176 7.15 -4.39 0.99
CA ASP A 176 8.42 -4.46 1.70
C ASP A 176 8.64 -3.16 2.52
N PRO A 177 8.46 -3.17 3.86
CA PRO A 177 8.66 -1.99 4.70
C PRO A 177 10.14 -1.59 4.83
N GLY A 178 11.08 -2.48 4.54
CA GLY A 178 12.51 -2.23 4.58
C GLY A 178 13.01 -1.46 3.35
N ARG A 179 12.43 -1.74 2.18
CA ARG A 179 12.72 -1.00 0.93
C ARG A 179 11.70 0.09 0.62
N ASN A 180 10.59 0.13 1.34
CA ASN A 180 9.43 0.99 1.08
C ASN A 180 8.93 0.80 -0.37
N GLN A 181 8.72 -0.46 -0.77
CA GLN A 181 8.32 -0.84 -2.12
C GLN A 181 7.05 -1.69 -2.07
N LEU A 182 6.08 -1.32 -2.89
CA LEU A 182 4.87 -2.11 -3.14
C LEU A 182 5.04 -2.86 -4.46
N LYS A 183 4.70 -4.15 -4.45
CA LYS A 183 4.68 -5.01 -5.61
C LYS A 183 3.28 -5.55 -5.84
N GLN A 184 2.72 -5.33 -7.03
CA GLN A 184 1.56 -6.11 -7.47
C GLN A 184 2.06 -7.47 -7.96
N GLN A 185 1.81 -8.52 -7.19
CA GLN A 185 2.26 -9.89 -7.51
C GLN A 185 1.33 -10.58 -8.51
N MET A 186 0.03 -10.23 -8.50
CA MET A 186 -1.03 -10.83 -9.32
C MET A 186 -2.22 -9.86 -9.44
N CYS A 187 -2.92 -9.85 -10.58
CA CYS A 187 -4.21 -9.17 -10.74
C CYS A 187 -5.01 -9.86 -11.85
N MET A 188 -6.08 -10.57 -11.50
CA MET A 188 -6.85 -11.44 -12.39
C MET A 188 -8.35 -11.38 -12.10
N TYR A 189 -9.21 -12.06 -12.87
CA TYR A 189 -10.64 -12.17 -12.55
C TYR A 189 -10.85 -12.82 -11.16
N PRO A 190 -11.85 -12.40 -10.35
CA PRO A 190 -12.05 -12.88 -8.99
C PRO A 190 -12.64 -14.31 -8.97
N ALA A 191 -11.77 -15.28 -9.23
CA ALA A 191 -12.00 -16.71 -9.10
C ALA A 191 -10.64 -17.41 -8.90
N LEU A 192 -9.90 -16.93 -7.89
CA LEU A 192 -8.57 -17.41 -7.53
C LEU A 192 -8.65 -18.38 -6.34
N TYR A 193 -7.84 -19.43 -6.41
CA TYR A 193 -7.67 -20.41 -5.34
C TYR A 193 -6.18 -20.53 -5.06
N PHE A 194 -5.79 -20.31 -3.81
CA PHE A 194 -4.41 -20.23 -3.37
C PHE A 194 -3.98 -21.55 -2.71
N TYR A 195 -2.77 -22.01 -2.99
CA TYR A 195 -2.23 -23.26 -2.45
C TYR A 195 -0.90 -23.02 -1.74
N ASP A 196 -0.66 -23.77 -0.67
CA ASP A 196 0.51 -23.63 0.22
C ASP A 196 1.87 -24.00 -0.41
N ASN A 197 1.86 -24.44 -1.68
CA ASN A 197 3.05 -24.64 -2.50
C ASN A 197 3.35 -23.46 -3.45
N GLY A 198 2.67 -22.32 -3.26
CA GLY A 198 2.84 -21.11 -4.07
C GLY A 198 2.17 -21.19 -5.45
N VAL A 199 1.20 -22.10 -5.61
CA VAL A 199 0.36 -22.18 -6.81
C VAL A 199 -0.93 -21.38 -6.61
N ILE A 200 -1.33 -20.65 -7.65
CA ILE A 200 -2.68 -20.08 -7.76
C ILE A 200 -3.39 -20.74 -8.93
N LYS A 201 -4.58 -21.29 -8.69
CA LYS A 201 -5.53 -21.67 -9.74
C LYS A 201 -6.44 -20.48 -10.02
N ALA A 202 -6.48 -20.01 -11.27
CA ALA A 202 -7.34 -18.92 -11.70
C ALA A 202 -8.36 -19.43 -12.72
N GLU A 203 -9.63 -19.41 -12.36
CA GLU A 203 -10.69 -19.77 -13.30
C GLU A 203 -10.97 -18.62 -14.29
N ALA A 204 -11.29 -18.99 -15.54
CA ALA A 204 -11.60 -18.02 -16.57
C ALA A 204 -12.90 -17.25 -16.24
N SER A 205 -12.99 -15.98 -16.64
CA SER A 205 -14.21 -15.19 -16.45
C SER A 205 -15.43 -15.75 -17.22
N HIS A 206 -15.16 -16.54 -18.26
CA HIS A 206 -16.16 -17.21 -19.08
C HIS A 206 -15.66 -18.60 -19.46
N ASN A 207 -16.58 -19.56 -19.54
CA ASN A 207 -16.29 -20.84 -20.18
C ASN A 207 -16.33 -20.69 -21.71
N HIS A 208 -15.15 -20.49 -22.31
CA HIS A 208 -14.98 -20.47 -23.77
C HIS A 208 -14.77 -21.85 -24.38
N SER A 209 -14.65 -22.89 -23.55
CA SER A 209 -14.39 -24.24 -24.01
C SER A 209 -15.65 -24.92 -24.56
N LYS A 210 -15.49 -26.17 -24.95
CA LYS A 210 -16.56 -27.05 -25.42
C LYS A 210 -16.91 -28.12 -24.40
N GLY A 211 -16.46 -27.98 -23.16
CA GLY A 211 -16.62 -28.97 -22.11
C GLY A 211 -17.22 -28.41 -20.83
N GLU A 212 -17.64 -29.33 -19.95
CA GLU A 212 -18.23 -29.00 -18.65
C GLU A 212 -17.18 -28.49 -17.65
N LEU A 213 -15.91 -28.93 -17.76
CA LEU A 213 -14.82 -28.41 -16.93
C LEU A 213 -14.65 -26.91 -17.22
N TRP A 214 -14.78 -26.11 -16.16
CA TRP A 214 -14.56 -24.67 -16.26
C TRP A 214 -13.09 -24.39 -16.55
N PRO A 215 -12.73 -23.67 -17.64
CA PRO A 215 -11.34 -23.45 -17.98
C PRO A 215 -10.60 -22.70 -16.89
N PHE A 216 -9.35 -23.07 -16.67
CA PHE A 216 -8.52 -22.43 -15.66
C PHE A 216 -7.05 -22.38 -16.08
N ALA A 217 -6.35 -21.37 -15.58
CA ALA A 217 -4.91 -21.26 -15.61
C ALA A 217 -4.31 -21.61 -14.24
N LEU A 218 -3.08 -22.11 -14.25
CA LEU A 218 -2.27 -22.32 -13.05
C LEU A 218 -1.07 -21.38 -13.10
N TYR A 219 -0.84 -20.69 -11.99
CA TYR A 219 0.26 -19.76 -11.82
C TYR A 219 1.16 -20.24 -10.69
N GLN A 220 2.47 -20.07 -10.84
CA GLN A 220 3.45 -20.42 -9.83
C GLN A 220 4.20 -19.16 -9.38
N TYR A 221 4.31 -18.97 -8.08
CA TYR A 221 5.14 -17.92 -7.49
C TYR A 221 6.61 -18.05 -7.89
N GLN A 222 7.20 -16.95 -8.36
CA GLN A 222 8.59 -16.83 -8.75
C GLN A 222 9.33 -15.90 -7.78
N LYS A 223 10.24 -16.47 -6.98
CA LYS A 223 11.02 -15.73 -5.96
C LYS A 223 11.89 -14.62 -6.54
N ASP A 224 12.39 -14.79 -7.77
CA ASP A 224 13.32 -13.84 -8.39
C ASP A 224 12.60 -12.56 -8.86
N SER A 225 11.37 -12.69 -9.37
CA SER A 225 10.57 -11.57 -9.88
C SER A 225 9.55 -11.04 -8.87
N ASP A 226 9.31 -11.80 -7.80
CA ASP A 226 8.29 -11.57 -6.78
C ASP A 226 6.90 -11.42 -7.42
N THR A 227 6.55 -12.38 -8.28
CA THR A 227 5.27 -12.42 -9.01
C THR A 227 4.80 -13.84 -9.28
N TYR A 228 3.53 -13.98 -9.62
CA TYR A 228 2.95 -15.23 -10.10
C TYR A 228 3.00 -15.32 -11.62
N GLU A 229 3.63 -16.35 -12.15
CA GLU A 229 3.77 -16.58 -13.60
C GLU A 229 2.93 -17.78 -14.05
N MET A 230 2.24 -17.65 -15.19
CA MET A 230 1.43 -18.74 -15.74
C MET A 230 2.31 -19.92 -16.13
N THR A 231 1.96 -21.11 -15.64
CA THR A 231 2.68 -22.36 -15.92
C THR A 231 1.85 -23.32 -16.75
N ALA A 232 0.52 -23.22 -16.69
CA ALA A 232 -0.35 -24.03 -17.51
C ALA A 232 -1.74 -23.41 -17.71
N TYR A 233 -2.43 -23.91 -18.73
CA TYR A 233 -3.85 -23.69 -18.99
C TYR A 233 -4.54 -25.01 -19.29
N VAL A 234 -5.74 -25.20 -18.75
CA VAL A 234 -6.54 -26.41 -18.95
C VAL A 234 -7.96 -26.05 -19.34
N ASP A 235 -8.43 -26.71 -20.39
CA ASP A 235 -9.85 -26.78 -20.72
C ASP A 235 -10.24 -28.15 -21.28
N THR A 236 -11.51 -28.33 -21.62
CA THR A 236 -12.02 -29.60 -22.15
C THR A 236 -12.94 -29.41 -23.36
N TRP A 237 -13.09 -30.49 -24.11
CA TRP A 237 -14.14 -30.69 -25.08
C TRP A 237 -14.97 -31.90 -24.66
N ASP A 238 -16.23 -31.67 -24.33
CA ASP A 238 -17.21 -32.73 -24.07
C ASP A 238 -18.10 -32.95 -25.30
N LYS A 239 -18.02 -34.15 -25.85
CA LYS A 239 -18.83 -34.62 -26.97
C LYS A 239 -20.34 -34.51 -26.70
N LYS A 240 -20.79 -34.66 -25.45
CA LYS A 240 -22.21 -34.55 -25.07
C LYS A 240 -22.73 -33.12 -25.23
N LEU A 241 -21.88 -32.12 -25.03
CA LEU A 241 -22.23 -30.72 -25.24
C LEU A 241 -22.19 -30.36 -26.73
N THR A 242 -21.14 -30.82 -27.43
CA THR A 242 -21.01 -30.63 -28.88
C THR A 242 -20.14 -31.72 -29.49
N ASP A 243 -20.64 -32.36 -30.55
CA ASP A 243 -19.90 -33.40 -31.28
C ASP A 243 -18.97 -32.84 -32.35
N SER A 244 -18.91 -31.51 -32.49
CA SER A 244 -18.16 -30.82 -33.53
C SER A 244 -17.67 -29.44 -33.10
N TRP A 245 -16.55 -29.03 -33.68
CA TRP A 245 -15.96 -27.70 -33.59
C TRP A 245 -15.71 -27.15 -35.00
N GLY A 246 -16.61 -26.30 -35.47
CA GLY A 246 -16.57 -25.82 -36.85
C GLY A 246 -16.75 -27.00 -37.82
N ASP A 247 -15.76 -27.23 -38.68
CA ASP A 247 -15.76 -28.35 -39.62
C ASP A 247 -15.12 -29.64 -39.06
N GLN A 248 -14.60 -29.60 -37.82
CA GLN A 248 -13.99 -30.76 -37.17
C GLN A 248 -15.02 -31.52 -36.33
N SER A 249 -15.04 -32.84 -36.43
CA SER A 249 -15.83 -33.70 -35.54
C SER A 249 -15.01 -34.08 -34.31
N PHE A 250 -15.67 -34.46 -33.22
CA PHE A 250 -15.02 -34.99 -32.02
C PHE A 250 -14.15 -36.21 -32.38
N PRO A 251 -12.86 -36.23 -32.02
CA PRO A 251 -11.94 -37.31 -32.39
C PRO A 251 -12.12 -38.53 -31.48
N GLU A 252 -13.05 -39.40 -31.87
CA GLU A 252 -13.35 -40.67 -31.20
C GLU A 252 -12.11 -41.56 -30.98
N GLU A 253 -11.10 -41.43 -31.84
CA GLU A 253 -9.86 -42.19 -31.74
C GLU A 253 -8.92 -41.73 -30.62
N LEU A 254 -9.08 -40.49 -30.12
CA LEU A 254 -8.28 -39.94 -29.02
C LEU A 254 -8.95 -40.14 -27.65
N ASP A 255 -10.27 -40.37 -27.63
CA ASP A 255 -11.07 -40.71 -26.44
C ASP A 255 -10.88 -42.20 -26.10
N VAL A 256 -9.75 -42.51 -25.46
CA VAL A 256 -9.31 -43.88 -25.18
C VAL A 256 -10.07 -44.48 -24.00
N ASP A 257 -10.51 -43.66 -23.04
CA ASP A 257 -11.31 -44.12 -21.91
C ASP A 257 -12.82 -44.19 -22.23
N GLY A 258 -13.25 -43.53 -23.30
CA GLY A 258 -14.60 -43.63 -23.88
C GLY A 258 -15.65 -42.87 -23.08
N ASP A 259 -15.25 -41.88 -22.28
CA ASP A 259 -16.15 -41.08 -21.47
C ASP A 259 -16.78 -39.89 -22.24
N GLY A 260 -16.24 -39.60 -23.44
CA GLY A 260 -16.66 -38.52 -24.32
C GLY A 260 -16.01 -37.18 -24.02
N VAL A 261 -14.93 -37.13 -23.23
CA VAL A 261 -14.24 -35.91 -22.81
C VAL A 261 -12.78 -35.95 -23.22
N LEU A 262 -12.33 -34.90 -23.90
CA LEU A 262 -10.91 -34.69 -24.17
C LEU A 262 -10.42 -33.42 -23.48
N TYR A 263 -9.28 -33.55 -22.82
CA TYR A 263 -8.59 -32.46 -22.16
C TYR A 263 -7.59 -31.83 -23.11
N ASN A 264 -7.50 -30.51 -23.03
CA ASN A 264 -6.42 -29.72 -23.57
C ASN A 264 -5.59 -29.21 -22.38
N ILE A 265 -4.36 -29.70 -22.27
CA ILE A 265 -3.41 -29.33 -21.21
C ILE A 265 -2.22 -28.67 -21.87
N GLN A 266 -2.06 -27.38 -21.63
CA GLN A 266 -1.04 -26.56 -22.26
C GLN A 266 -0.06 -26.05 -21.21
N MET A 267 1.22 -26.29 -21.43
CA MET A 267 2.29 -25.80 -20.56
C MET A 267 2.82 -24.46 -21.07
N GLY A 268 3.19 -23.59 -20.13
CA GLY A 268 3.71 -22.25 -20.40
C GLY A 268 2.65 -21.16 -20.34
N ASP A 269 3.01 -19.98 -20.84
CA ASP A 269 2.27 -18.72 -20.69
C ASP A 269 1.47 -18.31 -21.94
N SER A 270 1.52 -19.14 -22.99
CA SER A 270 1.01 -18.81 -24.32
C SER A 270 0.03 -19.88 -24.82
N PRO A 271 -1.12 -20.07 -24.14
CA PRO A 271 -2.09 -21.07 -24.56
C PRO A 271 -2.73 -20.73 -25.90
N THR A 272 -2.90 -21.75 -26.73
CA THR A 272 -3.64 -21.75 -28.00
C THR A 272 -5.02 -22.36 -27.81
N SER A 273 -5.87 -22.28 -28.83
CA SER A 273 -7.19 -22.93 -28.85
C SER A 273 -7.33 -23.84 -30.06
N ASP A 274 -6.23 -24.50 -30.43
CA ASP A 274 -6.20 -25.33 -31.63
C ASP A 274 -6.83 -26.68 -31.35
N TYR A 275 -7.67 -27.15 -32.28
CA TYR A 275 -8.31 -28.46 -32.22
C TYR A 275 -7.32 -29.60 -31.92
N ALA A 276 -6.08 -29.50 -32.41
CA ALA A 276 -5.05 -30.52 -32.24
C ALA A 276 -4.54 -30.66 -30.80
N ASP A 277 -4.84 -29.69 -29.93
CA ASP A 277 -4.37 -29.69 -28.55
C ASP A 277 -5.25 -30.57 -27.63
N TYR A 278 -6.48 -30.90 -28.07
CA TYR A 278 -7.41 -31.81 -27.39
C TYR A 278 -7.03 -33.27 -27.64
N GLN A 279 -6.18 -33.82 -26.77
CA GLN A 279 -5.61 -35.16 -26.96
C GLN A 279 -5.44 -35.97 -25.67
N TYR A 280 -5.74 -35.37 -24.52
CA TYR A 280 -5.51 -35.97 -23.21
C TYR A 280 -6.82 -36.54 -22.64
N ASN A 281 -6.71 -37.65 -21.90
CA ASN A 281 -7.84 -38.32 -21.24
C ASN A 281 -7.82 -38.01 -19.73
N GLN A 282 -8.84 -38.45 -18.98
CA GLN A 282 -8.96 -38.17 -17.55
C GLN A 282 -7.70 -38.56 -16.76
N SER A 283 -7.08 -39.72 -17.07
CA SER A 283 -5.88 -40.17 -16.37
C SER A 283 -4.67 -39.27 -16.59
N ASP A 284 -4.57 -38.65 -17.76
CA ASP A 284 -3.47 -37.71 -18.08
C ASP A 284 -3.67 -36.40 -17.31
N TYR A 285 -4.91 -35.90 -17.26
CA TYR A 285 -5.29 -34.75 -16.46
C TYR A 285 -5.03 -34.99 -14.97
N ASP A 286 -5.44 -36.13 -14.43
CA ASP A 286 -5.23 -36.46 -13.01
C ASP A 286 -3.74 -36.50 -12.67
N ALA A 287 -2.92 -37.11 -13.54
CA ALA A 287 -1.46 -37.18 -13.35
C ALA A 287 -0.81 -35.78 -13.45
N PHE A 288 -1.25 -34.97 -14.41
CA PHE A 288 -0.82 -33.59 -14.57
C PHE A 288 -1.17 -32.74 -13.34
N TYR A 289 -2.43 -32.74 -12.92
CA TYR A 289 -2.91 -31.95 -11.79
C TYR A 289 -2.22 -32.37 -10.50
N GLN A 290 -2.07 -33.68 -10.26
CA GLN A 290 -1.30 -34.19 -9.11
C GLN A 290 0.16 -33.75 -9.13
N SER A 291 0.80 -33.62 -10.32
CA SER A 291 2.19 -33.19 -10.40
C SER A 291 2.39 -31.72 -9.99
N LEU A 292 1.43 -30.85 -10.31
CA LEU A 292 1.48 -29.43 -9.96
C LEU A 292 1.09 -29.16 -8.51
N MET A 293 0.21 -30.01 -7.97
CA MET A 293 -0.19 -29.96 -6.56
C MET A 293 0.76 -30.75 -5.67
N GLN A 294 1.95 -31.16 -6.12
CA GLN A 294 2.93 -31.76 -5.20
C GLN A 294 3.46 -30.70 -4.24
N SER A 295 3.55 -31.05 -2.94
CA SER A 295 4.16 -30.19 -1.95
C SER A 295 5.64 -29.99 -2.26
N THR A 296 6.12 -28.75 -2.15
CA THR A 296 7.53 -28.40 -2.25
C THR A 296 8.31 -28.72 -0.97
N TYR A 297 7.61 -28.92 0.14
CA TYR A 297 8.20 -29.13 1.47
C TYR A 297 8.27 -30.61 1.86
N ASP A 298 7.25 -31.41 1.50
CA ASP A 298 7.14 -32.83 1.90
C ASP A 298 6.98 -33.76 0.69
N ILE A 299 7.95 -34.65 0.48
CA ILE A 299 7.93 -35.60 -0.65
C ILE A 299 6.77 -36.59 -0.47
N GLY A 300 5.83 -36.57 -1.40
CA GLY A 300 4.69 -37.49 -1.45
C GLY A 300 3.41 -36.97 -0.79
N THR A 301 3.37 -35.69 -0.40
CA THR A 301 2.14 -34.98 -0.01
C THR A 301 1.69 -34.04 -1.12
N THR A 302 0.40 -33.73 -1.12
CA THR A 302 -0.19 -32.72 -2.01
C THR A 302 -0.31 -31.40 -1.28
N ALA A 303 -0.26 -30.30 -2.02
CA ALA A 303 -0.53 -28.96 -1.55
C ALA A 303 -1.97 -28.85 -1.04
N ASP A 304 -2.13 -28.11 0.06
CA ASP A 304 -3.43 -27.80 0.62
C ASP A 304 -3.88 -26.42 0.14
N GLU A 305 -5.18 -26.28 -0.13
CA GLU A 305 -5.77 -24.99 -0.47
C GLU A 305 -5.80 -24.10 0.78
N ILE A 306 -5.19 -22.91 0.67
CA ILE A 306 -5.17 -21.91 1.73
C ILE A 306 -6.58 -21.32 1.85
N GLN A 307 -7.17 -21.45 3.04
CA GLN A 307 -8.46 -20.82 3.33
C GLN A 307 -8.24 -19.35 3.66
N ILE A 308 -8.64 -18.47 2.74
CA ILE A 308 -8.52 -17.03 2.89
C ILE A 308 -9.67 -16.47 3.74
N ASP A 309 -9.33 -15.81 4.85
CA ASP A 309 -10.30 -15.13 5.72
C ASP A 309 -10.63 -13.74 5.18
N PHE A 310 -11.48 -13.69 4.15
CA PHE A 310 -11.94 -12.44 3.57
C PHE A 310 -12.82 -11.66 4.53
N LYS A 311 -12.47 -10.39 4.73
CA LYS A 311 -13.20 -9.39 5.50
C LYS A 311 -13.96 -8.46 4.57
N PRO A 312 -15.11 -7.91 4.98
CA PRO A 312 -15.82 -6.92 4.18
C PRO A 312 -14.98 -5.65 4.04
N LEU A 313 -15.04 -5.00 2.87
CA LEU A 313 -14.30 -3.78 2.57
C LEU A 313 -14.98 -2.56 3.22
N THR A 314 -14.89 -2.47 4.55
CA THR A 314 -15.35 -1.33 5.34
C THR A 314 -14.22 -0.82 6.23
N TYR A 315 -14.31 0.44 6.67
CA TYR A 315 -13.28 1.03 7.54
C TYR A 315 -13.13 0.23 8.85
N GLU A 316 -14.23 -0.25 9.42
CA GLU A 316 -14.23 -1.03 10.67
C GLU A 316 -13.40 -2.32 10.56
N SER A 317 -13.27 -2.89 9.36
CA SER A 317 -12.49 -4.12 9.13
C SER A 317 -10.97 -3.91 9.21
N PHE A 318 -10.49 -2.66 9.05
CA PHE A 318 -9.06 -2.33 9.02
C PHE A 318 -8.67 -1.09 9.83
N GLN A 319 -9.58 -0.48 10.58
CA GLN A 319 -9.35 0.75 11.36
C GLN A 319 -8.16 0.61 12.33
N ASP A 320 -7.98 -0.58 12.92
CA ASP A 320 -6.93 -0.85 13.90
C ASP A 320 -5.53 -0.81 13.28
N TYR A 321 -5.37 -1.03 11.97
CA TYR A 321 -4.05 -1.14 11.33
C TYR A 321 -3.24 0.15 11.46
N THR A 322 -3.87 1.30 11.23
CA THR A 322 -3.22 2.60 11.40
C THR A 322 -2.96 2.88 12.87
N SER A 323 -3.95 2.68 13.74
CA SER A 323 -3.82 3.03 15.16
C SER A 323 -2.78 2.16 15.88
N ASP A 324 -2.67 0.87 15.55
CA ASP A 324 -1.66 -0.05 16.09
C ASP A 324 -0.24 0.32 15.66
N TYR A 325 -0.04 0.71 14.39
CA TYR A 325 1.25 1.21 13.93
C TYR A 325 1.66 2.49 14.65
N LEU A 326 0.75 3.47 14.75
CA LEU A 326 1.06 4.74 15.42
C LEU A 326 1.33 4.59 16.92
N LYS A 327 0.66 3.65 17.61
CA LYS A 327 0.97 3.30 19.00
C LYS A 327 2.41 2.77 19.13
N LEU A 328 2.83 1.87 18.24
CA LEU A 328 4.20 1.36 18.24
C LEU A 328 5.25 2.44 17.94
N MET A 329 4.96 3.33 16.99
CA MET A 329 5.84 4.47 16.67
C MET A 329 5.92 5.46 17.84
N HIS A 330 4.81 5.70 18.54
CA HIS A 330 4.82 6.49 19.77
C HIS A 330 5.68 5.84 20.86
N GLU A 331 5.51 4.54 21.10
CA GLU A 331 6.34 3.80 22.06
C GLU A 331 7.83 3.82 21.69
N ALA A 332 8.15 3.82 20.39
CA ALA A 332 9.52 3.94 19.90
C ALA A 332 10.06 5.35 20.15
N GLY A 333 9.34 6.39 19.71
CA GLY A 333 9.75 7.78 19.85
C GLY A 333 9.85 8.27 21.30
N GLN A 334 8.95 7.83 22.18
CA GLN A 334 8.98 8.18 23.61
C GLN A 334 10.23 7.66 24.34
N ARG A 335 10.87 6.59 23.87
CA ARG A 335 12.12 6.09 24.47
C ARG A 335 13.28 7.08 24.35
N GLU A 336 13.17 8.02 23.41
CA GLU A 336 14.14 9.08 23.17
C GLU A 336 13.80 10.38 23.92
N VAL A 337 12.69 10.43 24.65
CA VAL A 337 12.18 11.60 25.36
C VAL A 337 12.38 11.44 26.87
N ASP A 338 12.54 12.56 27.57
CA ASP A 338 12.51 12.57 29.04
C ASP A 338 11.13 12.13 29.54
N ALA A 339 11.10 11.07 30.37
CA ALA A 339 9.88 10.51 30.96
C ALA A 339 9.08 11.51 31.82
N SER A 340 9.62 12.71 32.06
CA SER A 340 8.93 13.83 32.69
C SER A 340 7.99 14.62 31.77
N GLN A 341 8.03 14.42 30.45
CA GLN A 341 7.21 15.16 29.49
C GLN A 341 5.78 14.62 29.36
N THR A 342 4.86 15.51 28.99
CA THR A 342 3.47 15.18 28.71
C THR A 342 3.14 15.45 27.25
N ASP A 343 3.01 14.37 26.48
CA ASP A 343 2.71 14.42 25.06
C ASP A 343 1.19 14.44 24.80
N ILE A 344 0.65 15.64 24.54
CA ILE A 344 -0.77 15.82 24.23
C ILE A 344 -1.10 15.46 22.77
N GLY A 345 -0.08 15.37 21.90
CA GLY A 345 -0.25 14.90 20.52
C GLY A 345 -0.74 13.46 20.48
N PHE A 346 -0.24 12.61 21.36
CA PHE A 346 -0.72 11.23 21.49
C PHE A 346 -2.08 11.10 22.19
N LEU A 347 -2.40 11.99 23.15
CA LEU A 347 -3.74 12.02 23.74
C LEU A 347 -4.82 12.37 22.70
N PHE A 348 -4.43 13.15 21.69
CA PHE A 348 -5.21 13.42 20.50
C PHE A 348 -5.22 12.24 19.48
N LEU A 349 -4.31 11.26 19.64
CA LEU A 349 -4.27 10.03 18.82
C LEU A 349 -5.12 8.88 19.37
N GLU A 350 -5.33 8.79 20.68
CA GLU A 350 -6.04 7.66 21.29
C GLU A 350 -7.45 7.54 20.69
N GLU A 351 -7.75 6.39 20.10
CA GLU A 351 -9.10 6.09 19.59
C GLU A 351 -10.13 6.29 20.70
N GLY A 352 -11.15 7.10 20.39
CA GLY A 352 -12.22 7.44 21.32
C GLY A 352 -11.94 8.67 22.19
N ARG A 353 -10.74 9.27 22.12
CA ARG A 353 -10.47 10.59 22.74
C ARG A 353 -10.80 11.71 21.76
N THR A 354 -11.78 12.51 22.12
CA THR A 354 -12.19 13.73 21.42
C THR A 354 -11.27 14.88 21.77
N LEU A 355 -11.23 15.91 20.92
CA LEU A 355 -10.49 17.15 21.21
C LEU A 355 -10.95 17.78 22.55
N VAL A 356 -12.23 17.63 22.90
CA VAL A 356 -12.81 18.00 24.19
C VAL A 356 -12.14 17.31 25.38
N GLU A 357 -11.71 16.05 25.24
CA GLU A 357 -10.98 15.36 26.33
C GLU A 357 -9.54 15.85 26.47
N VAL A 358 -8.93 16.33 25.39
CA VAL A 358 -7.63 17.03 25.44
C VAL A 358 -7.79 18.38 26.14
N GLU A 359 -8.83 19.15 25.80
CA GLU A 359 -9.19 20.41 26.47
C GLU A 359 -9.37 20.20 27.99
N GLN A 360 -10.17 19.21 28.38
CA GLN A 360 -10.41 18.88 29.79
C GLN A 360 -9.13 18.46 30.51
N PHE A 361 -8.28 17.65 29.86
CA PHE A 361 -6.99 17.25 30.42
C PHE A 361 -6.07 18.46 30.68
N LEU A 362 -6.01 19.41 29.74
CA LEU A 362 -5.24 20.64 29.88
C LEU A 362 -5.77 21.52 31.02
N THR A 363 -7.09 21.62 31.18
CA THR A 363 -7.69 22.32 32.33
C THR A 363 -7.33 21.65 33.65
N ASP A 364 -7.51 20.34 33.76
CA ASP A 364 -7.34 19.63 35.04
C ASP A 364 -5.89 19.54 35.49
N LYS A 365 -4.96 19.34 34.56
CA LYS A 365 -3.54 19.12 34.88
C LYS A 365 -2.73 20.43 34.91
N TYR A 366 -3.02 21.35 34.00
CA TYR A 366 -2.21 22.56 33.80
C TYR A 366 -2.95 23.84 34.17
N GLY A 367 -4.25 23.78 34.49
CA GLY A 367 -5.03 24.99 34.79
C GLY A 367 -5.25 25.88 33.56
N VAL A 368 -5.18 25.31 32.35
CA VAL A 368 -5.52 26.01 31.12
C VAL A 368 -7.02 26.33 31.13
N VAL A 369 -7.36 27.60 30.93
CA VAL A 369 -8.76 28.05 30.85
C VAL A 369 -9.21 27.96 29.39
N ILE A 370 -10.22 27.13 29.14
CA ILE A 370 -10.81 26.95 27.81
C ILE A 370 -11.98 27.92 27.63
N GLU A 371 -11.90 28.78 26.61
CA GLU A 371 -12.93 29.76 26.27
C GLU A 371 -13.46 29.53 24.86
N SER A 372 -14.72 29.14 24.73
CA SER A 372 -15.38 29.05 23.43
C SER A 372 -15.48 30.44 22.76
N GLN A 373 -15.23 30.48 21.46
CA GLN A 373 -15.26 31.68 20.63
C GLN A 373 -16.57 31.84 19.84
N ASP A 374 -17.47 30.85 19.90
CA ASP A 374 -18.75 30.87 19.21
C ASP A 374 -19.88 30.26 20.06
N GLU A 375 -21.10 30.26 19.53
CA GLU A 375 -22.28 29.76 20.24
C GLU A 375 -22.40 28.22 20.20
N TYR A 376 -21.63 27.55 19.34
CA TYR A 376 -21.73 26.11 19.07
C TYR A 376 -20.59 25.31 19.73
N ASN A 377 -19.57 25.99 20.26
CA ASN A 377 -18.30 25.45 20.70
C ASN A 377 -17.48 24.79 19.57
N ASP A 378 -17.66 25.28 18.34
CA ASP A 378 -16.89 24.81 17.18
C ASP A 378 -15.45 25.32 17.24
N ILE A 379 -15.24 26.49 17.85
CA ILE A 379 -13.92 27.10 18.06
C ILE A 379 -13.73 27.44 19.53
N ALA A 380 -12.57 27.11 20.09
CA ALA A 380 -12.19 27.45 21.45
C ALA A 380 -10.69 27.83 21.54
N ILE A 381 -10.35 28.64 22.53
CA ILE A 381 -8.96 29.01 22.84
C ILE A 381 -8.58 28.50 24.22
N GLY A 382 -7.31 28.15 24.39
CA GLY A 382 -6.73 27.78 25.69
C GLY A 382 -5.81 28.87 26.22
N LEU A 383 -6.16 29.41 27.40
CA LEU A 383 -5.38 30.42 28.10
C LEU A 383 -4.57 29.81 29.24
N TYR A 384 -3.25 29.97 29.21
CA TYR A 384 -2.34 29.66 30.31
C TYR A 384 -1.78 30.96 30.90
N GLU A 385 -2.00 31.22 32.19
CA GLU A 385 -1.61 32.47 32.86
C GLU A 385 -2.10 33.74 32.12
N ASN A 386 -3.32 33.70 31.56
CA ASN A 386 -3.93 34.75 30.72
C ASN A 386 -3.26 34.99 29.35
N ARG A 387 -2.40 34.09 28.88
CA ARG A 387 -1.81 34.09 27.53
C ARG A 387 -2.48 33.01 26.70
N MET A 388 -2.84 33.33 25.46
CA MET A 388 -3.34 32.33 24.51
C MET A 388 -2.17 31.46 24.05
N VAL A 389 -2.27 30.17 24.34
CA VAL A 389 -1.23 29.17 24.03
C VAL A 389 -1.79 27.98 23.27
N PHE A 390 -3.12 27.83 23.22
CA PHE A 390 -3.78 26.82 22.41
C PHE A 390 -4.95 27.41 21.62
N ASP A 391 -5.18 26.87 20.43
CA ASP A 391 -6.38 27.08 19.62
C ASP A 391 -6.95 25.71 19.23
N PHE A 392 -8.28 25.60 19.26
CA PHE A 392 -9.02 24.35 19.06
C PHE A 392 -10.14 24.60 18.05
N VAL A 393 -10.18 23.78 17.00
CA VAL A 393 -11.30 23.73 16.06
C VAL A 393 -11.95 22.37 16.20
N ASN A 394 -13.16 22.30 16.75
CA ASN A 394 -13.92 21.07 16.99
C ASN A 394 -14.74 20.59 15.76
N LEU A 395 -14.39 21.08 14.57
CA LEU A 395 -14.99 20.69 13.30
C LEU A 395 -14.12 19.66 12.57
N ASP A 396 -14.72 18.92 11.64
CA ASP A 396 -14.02 18.10 10.64
C ASP A 396 -12.94 17.15 11.21
N GLY A 397 -13.18 16.64 12.42
CA GLY A 397 -12.28 15.70 13.11
C GLY A 397 -11.37 16.33 14.17
N GLY A 398 -11.29 17.66 14.22
CA GLY A 398 -10.55 18.39 15.25
C GLY A 398 -9.20 18.91 14.77
N ASP A 399 -8.92 20.19 15.01
CA ASP A 399 -7.56 20.75 14.88
C ASP A 399 -7.09 21.25 16.26
N LEU A 400 -5.89 20.84 16.66
CA LEU A 400 -5.19 21.37 17.83
C LEU A 400 -4.00 22.21 17.37
N THR A 401 -3.96 23.47 17.77
CA THR A 401 -2.80 24.35 17.54
C THR A 401 -2.16 24.75 18.87
N TYR A 402 -0.84 24.54 18.99
CA TYR A 402 0.00 24.95 20.11
C TYR A 402 0.85 26.15 19.70
N LEU A 403 0.66 27.28 20.39
CA LEU A 403 1.06 28.61 19.95
C LEU A 403 2.23 29.20 20.75
N ASP A 404 3.07 29.95 20.04
CA ASP A 404 4.10 30.90 20.50
C ASP A 404 5.22 30.36 21.45
N GLU A 405 4.88 29.80 22.61
CA GLU A 405 5.86 29.43 23.63
C GLU A 405 5.54 28.09 24.32
N LYS A 406 6.60 27.41 24.78
CA LYS A 406 6.45 26.17 25.55
C LYS A 406 5.79 26.44 26.91
N VAL A 407 4.72 25.69 27.17
CA VAL A 407 4.02 25.57 28.44
C VAL A 407 4.54 24.33 29.18
N GLU A 408 5.19 24.56 30.33
CA GLU A 408 5.65 23.50 31.25
C GLU A 408 6.38 22.34 30.53
N ASP A 409 5.91 21.10 30.72
CA ASP A 409 6.40 19.86 30.14
C ASP A 409 5.59 19.38 28.92
N ILE A 410 4.68 20.22 28.39
CA ILE A 410 3.77 19.86 27.30
C ILE A 410 4.49 19.77 25.96
N THR A 411 4.25 18.69 25.24
CA THR A 411 4.71 18.47 23.86
C THR A 411 3.61 17.89 22.97
N VAL A 412 3.81 17.98 21.65
CA VAL A 412 3.02 17.31 20.61
C VAL A 412 3.98 16.42 19.84
N PHE A 413 3.92 15.09 20.02
CA PHE A 413 4.90 14.15 19.45
C PHE A 413 6.34 14.51 19.79
N GLY A 414 6.58 14.87 21.05
CA GLY A 414 7.87 15.34 21.55
C GLY A 414 8.30 16.75 21.11
N VAL A 415 7.57 17.43 20.22
CA VAL A 415 7.90 18.79 19.77
C VAL A 415 7.12 19.88 20.51
N TYR A 416 7.65 21.10 20.53
CA TYR A 416 7.03 22.24 21.24
C TYR A 416 7.51 23.59 20.65
N PRO A 417 6.76 24.70 20.84
CA PRO A 417 7.18 26.03 20.39
C PRO A 417 8.53 26.45 21.00
N GLY A 418 9.44 26.91 20.16
CA GLY A 418 10.81 27.29 20.49
C GLY A 418 11.86 26.20 20.25
N MET A 419 11.47 24.97 19.92
CA MET A 419 12.37 23.91 19.46
C MET A 419 12.95 24.27 18.08
N SER A 420 14.20 23.86 17.78
CA SER A 420 14.75 24.02 16.43
C SER A 420 14.00 23.16 15.42
N VAL A 421 13.86 23.65 14.18
CA VAL A 421 13.18 22.92 13.10
C VAL A 421 13.87 21.59 12.80
N ASP A 422 15.21 21.56 12.75
CA ASP A 422 15.96 20.33 12.52
C ASP A 422 15.66 19.24 13.56
N ASN A 423 15.62 19.61 14.85
CA ASN A 423 15.29 18.68 15.92
C ASN A 423 13.82 18.26 15.83
N ALA A 424 12.93 19.15 15.39
CA ALA A 424 11.52 18.83 15.19
C ALA A 424 11.35 17.74 14.13
N TRP A 425 12.04 17.86 13.00
CA TRP A 425 12.03 16.87 11.92
C TRP A 425 12.58 15.52 12.38
N GLU A 426 13.71 15.51 13.08
CA GLU A 426 14.29 14.30 13.65
C GLU A 426 13.30 13.61 14.60
N ARG A 427 12.71 14.38 15.53
CA ARG A 427 11.72 13.88 16.48
C ARG A 427 10.50 13.33 15.79
N LEU A 428 9.86 14.10 14.90
CA LEU A 428 8.64 13.66 14.22
C LEU A 428 8.89 12.42 13.35
N THR A 429 10.08 12.30 12.75
CA THR A 429 10.47 11.08 12.03
C THR A 429 10.49 9.85 12.95
N ALA A 430 10.97 9.99 14.19
CA ALA A 430 10.93 8.91 15.18
C ALA A 430 9.50 8.51 15.60
N TYR A 431 8.52 9.42 15.45
CA TYR A 431 7.09 9.14 15.63
C TYR A 431 6.39 8.66 14.35
N GLY A 432 7.14 8.41 13.27
CA GLY A 432 6.60 7.87 12.01
C GLY A 432 6.06 8.91 11.04
N PHE A 433 6.30 10.20 11.29
CA PHE A 433 5.96 11.25 10.34
C PHE A 433 7.00 11.31 9.21
N TYR A 434 6.53 11.62 8.01
CA TYR A 434 7.36 11.93 6.85
C TYR A 434 6.81 13.13 6.10
N ALA A 435 7.63 13.75 5.25
CA ALA A 435 7.24 14.93 4.48
C ALA A 435 5.95 14.69 3.69
N ASN A 436 4.98 15.60 3.82
CA ASN A 436 3.74 15.53 3.07
C ASN A 436 4.00 15.87 1.59
N PRO A 437 3.87 14.91 0.65
CA PRO A 437 4.14 15.18 -0.76
C PRO A 437 3.10 16.12 -1.38
N ASP A 438 1.91 16.22 -0.78
CA ASP A 438 0.82 17.08 -1.22
C ASP A 438 0.75 18.39 -0.38
N GLY A 439 1.72 18.61 0.51
CA GLY A 439 1.75 19.77 1.39
C GLY A 439 2.02 21.08 0.64
N GLU A 440 1.10 22.05 0.76
CA GLU A 440 1.31 23.41 0.25
C GLU A 440 2.14 24.29 1.19
N VAL A 441 2.34 23.85 2.43
CA VAL A 441 3.05 24.56 3.49
C VAL A 441 4.40 23.88 3.74
N GLU A 442 5.45 24.68 3.85
CA GLU A 442 6.77 24.23 4.32
C GLU A 442 6.62 23.62 5.72
N ASN A 443 7.40 22.59 6.05
CA ASN A 443 7.27 21.87 7.31
C ASN A 443 5.89 21.20 7.55
N SER A 444 5.25 20.70 6.48
CA SER A 444 4.09 19.80 6.57
C SER A 444 4.52 18.34 6.51
N LEU A 445 4.15 17.57 7.53
CA LEU A 445 4.40 16.14 7.63
C LEU A 445 3.10 15.37 7.85
N ILE A 446 3.10 14.10 7.45
CA ILE A 446 1.99 13.16 7.60
C ILE A 446 2.49 11.79 8.06
N THR A 447 1.60 10.98 8.63
CA THR A 447 1.93 9.59 9.01
C THR A 447 1.52 8.57 7.96
N GLY A 448 0.71 8.95 6.97
CA GLY A 448 0.12 8.09 5.93
C GLY A 448 -0.95 8.87 5.16
N VAL A 449 -1.58 8.25 4.17
CA VAL A 449 -2.55 8.93 3.28
C VAL A 449 -4.01 8.49 3.45
N GLY A 450 -4.27 7.36 4.09
CA GLY A 450 -5.59 6.83 4.36
C GLY A 450 -6.22 7.34 5.65
N MET A 451 -7.36 6.75 6.02
CA MET A 451 -8.06 7.06 7.27
C MET A 451 -7.22 6.70 8.50
N GLY A 452 -7.42 7.48 9.57
CA GLY A 452 -6.74 7.27 10.85
C GLY A 452 -5.33 7.87 10.93
N ASN A 453 -4.80 8.45 9.84
CA ASN A 453 -3.50 9.12 9.83
C ASN A 453 -3.58 10.52 10.44
N ARG A 454 -2.41 11.14 10.66
CA ARG A 454 -2.29 12.54 11.11
C ARG A 454 -1.47 13.37 10.17
N SER A 455 -1.77 14.66 10.18
CA SER A 455 -0.89 15.69 9.66
C SER A 455 -0.45 16.60 10.79
N ILE A 456 0.81 17.01 10.73
CA ILE A 456 1.37 18.07 11.54
C ILE A 456 1.99 19.11 10.60
N CYS A 457 1.77 20.38 10.90
CA CYS A 457 2.49 21.47 10.26
C CYS A 457 2.94 22.48 11.30
N PHE A 458 4.09 23.10 11.08
CA PHE A 458 4.56 24.12 12.00
C PHE A 458 5.11 25.35 11.28
N GLU A 459 4.81 26.51 11.85
CA GLU A 459 5.35 27.78 11.40
C GLU A 459 6.75 27.96 11.97
N GLU A 460 7.68 28.42 11.14
CA GLU A 460 9.06 28.68 11.51
C GLU A 460 9.33 30.18 11.67
N GLU A 461 10.03 30.55 12.75
CA GLU A 461 10.62 31.87 12.95
C GLU A 461 12.05 31.71 13.49
N ASP A 462 13.05 32.26 12.79
CA ASP A 462 14.47 32.19 13.17
C ASP A 462 14.99 30.75 13.45
N ASN A 463 14.67 29.80 12.56
CA ASN A 463 14.99 28.36 12.70
C ASN A 463 14.41 27.70 13.97
N LYS A 464 13.31 28.25 14.48
CA LYS A 464 12.56 27.68 15.61
C LYS A 464 11.09 27.55 15.26
N ILE A 465 10.48 26.51 15.81
CA ILE A 465 9.03 26.35 15.77
C ILE A 465 8.39 27.52 16.49
N LYS A 466 7.47 28.21 15.83
CA LYS A 466 6.61 29.22 16.46
C LYS A 466 5.28 28.61 16.87
N ASN A 467 4.60 27.96 15.93
CA ASN A 467 3.28 27.38 16.11
C ASN A 467 3.28 25.95 15.58
N ILE A 468 2.56 25.04 16.24
CA ILE A 468 2.40 23.65 15.82
C ILE A 468 0.91 23.39 15.65
N MET A 469 0.49 22.91 14.49
CA MET A 469 -0.88 22.47 14.24
C MET A 469 -0.87 20.97 13.96
N VAL A 470 -1.74 20.22 14.65
CA VAL A 470 -1.95 18.79 14.45
C VAL A 470 -3.43 18.50 14.21
N ARG A 471 -3.73 17.58 13.29
CA ARG A 471 -5.09 17.19 12.91
C ARG A 471 -5.18 15.78 12.34
N PRO A 472 -6.37 15.16 12.30
CA PRO A 472 -6.64 14.00 11.47
C PRO A 472 -6.29 14.30 10.02
N TYR A 473 -5.83 13.26 9.32
CA TYR A 473 -5.49 13.37 7.92
C TYR A 473 -5.94 12.13 7.18
N CYS A 474 -6.57 12.38 6.04
CA CYS A 474 -6.88 11.40 5.01
C CYS A 474 -6.91 12.17 3.69
N LYS A 475 -6.14 11.74 2.71
CA LYS A 475 -6.07 12.41 1.40
C LYS A 475 -7.40 12.32 0.62
N TYR A 476 -8.18 11.28 0.90
CA TYR A 476 -9.37 10.92 0.13
C TYR A 476 -10.67 11.52 0.66
N THR A 477 -10.62 12.15 1.84
CA THR A 477 -11.79 12.76 2.48
C THR A 477 -11.45 14.16 2.94
N GLY A 478 -12.30 15.12 2.64
CA GLY A 478 -12.17 16.51 3.08
C GLY A 478 -13.53 17.17 3.22
#